data_AF-A0A525IK87-F1
#
_entry.id   AF-A0A525IK87-F1
#
_cell.length_a   1.000
_cell.length_b   1.000
_cell.length_c   1.000
_cell.angle_alpha   90.00
_cell.angle_beta   90.00
_cell.angle_gamma   90.00
#
_symmetry.space_group_name_H-M   'P 1'
#
loop_
_entity.id
_entity.type
_entity.pdbx_description
1 polymer ?
#
loop_
_entity_poly.entity_id
_entity_poly.type
_entity_poly.pdbx_seq_one_letter_code
_entity_poly.pdbx_strand_id
1 'polypeptide(L)' 'AEDSTAETDANFVMTGSGGLVEVQGSAEGAPFSEADLTTMLALARAGVAQLVALQKATIA' A
#
# COMPACT_ATOMS: atom_id res chain seq x y z
N ALA A 1 -7.07 -16.30 1.42
CA ALA A 1 -7.77 -16.49 0.13
C ALA A 1 -7.74 -15.22 -0.73
N GLU A 2 -7.54 -14.03 -0.15
CA GLU A 2 -7.44 -12.76 -0.89
C GLU A 2 -6.23 -12.71 -1.84
N ASP A 3 -5.05 -13.14 -1.37
CA ASP A 3 -3.81 -13.20 -2.17
C ASP A 3 -3.86 -14.20 -3.34
N SER A 4 -4.58 -15.33 -3.19
CA SER A 4 -4.52 -16.41 -4.19
C SER A 4 -5.37 -16.15 -5.44
N THR A 5 -6.10 -15.04 -5.47
CA THR A 5 -6.97 -14.65 -6.59
C THR A 5 -6.64 -13.27 -7.14
N ALA A 6 -5.73 -12.54 -6.50
CA ALA A 6 -5.29 -11.25 -6.98
C ALA A 6 -4.33 -11.47 -8.17
N GLU A 7 -4.75 -11.07 -9.37
CA GLU A 7 -3.92 -11.15 -10.58
C GLU A 7 -2.81 -10.07 -10.61
N THR A 8 -2.80 -9.19 -9.60
CA THR A 8 -1.87 -8.08 -9.41
C THR A 8 -1.79 -7.75 -7.93
N ASP A 9 -0.57 -7.61 -7.43
CA ASP A 9 -0.27 -7.17 -6.07
C ASP A 9 0.61 -5.91 -6.08
N ALA A 10 0.50 -5.12 -5.01
CA ALA A 10 1.39 -3.99 -4.80
C ALA A 10 1.70 -3.82 -3.31
N ASN A 11 2.99 -3.64 -3.02
CA ASN A 11 3.53 -3.35 -1.72
C ASN A 11 4.00 -1.89 -1.65
N PHE A 12 3.64 -1.21 -0.55
CA PHE A 12 3.98 0.19 -0.32
C PHE A 12 4.64 0.36 1.04
N VAL A 13 5.86 0.89 1.05
CA VAL A 13 6.57 1.26 2.28
C VAL A 13 6.62 2.78 2.38
N MET A 14 6.16 3.30 3.52
CA MET A 14 6.00 4.73 3.72
C MET A 14 6.48 5.16 5.10
N THR A 15 7.02 6.38 5.19
CA THR A 15 7.35 7.01 6.47
C THR A 15 6.09 7.50 7.18
N GLY A 16 6.17 7.68 8.50
CA GLY A 16 5.08 8.29 9.28
C GLY A 16 4.80 9.77 8.94
N SER A 17 5.66 10.42 8.15
CA SER A 17 5.45 11.76 7.59
C SER A 17 4.83 11.74 6.19
N GLY A 18 4.53 10.55 5.63
CA GLY A 18 3.88 10.38 4.33
C GLY A 18 4.82 10.28 3.13
N GLY A 19 6.14 10.21 3.37
CA GLY A 19 7.14 9.99 2.33
C GLY A 19 7.08 8.54 1.83
N LEU A 20 7.21 8.35 0.51
CA LEU A 20 7.32 7.02 -0.09
C LEU A 20 8.78 6.56 0.00
N VAL A 21 8.98 5.37 0.57
CA VAL A 21 10.28 4.70 0.66
C VAL A 21 10.42 3.66 -0.44
N GLU A 22 9.37 2.89 -0.66
CA GLU A 22 9.33 1.82 -1.66
C GLU A 22 7.93 1.67 -2.23
N VAL A 23 7.88 1.43 -3.54
CA VAL A 23 6.69 1.01 -4.26
C VAL A 23 7.10 -0.15 -5.15
N GLN A 24 6.51 -1.32 -4.89
CA GLN A 24 6.67 -2.49 -5.73
C GLN A 24 5.29 -2.93 -6.19
N GLY A 25 5.08 -3.00 -7.50
CA GLY A 25 3.88 -3.58 -8.09
C GLY A 25 4.27 -4.76 -8.96
N SER A 26 3.56 -5.86 -8.84
CA SER A 26 3.72 -7.05 -9.69
C SER A 26 2.36 -7.41 -10.28
N ALA A 27 2.31 -7.56 -11.60
CA ALA A 27 1.15 -8.07 -12.30
C ALA A 27 1.49 -9.48 -12.78
N GLU A 28 0.92 -10.50 -12.15
CA GLU A 28 1.07 -11.89 -12.60
C GLU A 28 0.10 -12.21 -13.76
N GLY A 29 -1.01 -11.47 -13.86
CA GLY A 29 -1.99 -11.56 -14.94
C GLY A 29 -2.02 -10.31 -15.83
N ALA A 30 -3.12 -9.57 -15.80
CA ALA A 30 -3.26 -8.35 -16.60
C ALA A 30 -2.42 -7.21 -16.02
N PRO A 31 -1.68 -6.44 -16.85
CA PRO A 31 -1.01 -5.23 -16.38
C PRO A 31 -2.03 -4.23 -15.82
N PHE A 32 -1.70 -3.62 -14.69
CA PHE A 32 -2.52 -2.53 -14.13
C PHE A 32 -2.24 -1.21 -14.85
N SER A 33 -3.25 -0.34 -14.88
CA SER A 33 -3.10 1.03 -15.39
C SER A 33 -2.45 1.94 -14.34
N GLU A 34 -1.94 3.10 -14.77
CA GLU A 34 -1.46 4.13 -13.85
C GLU A 34 -2.56 4.60 -12.88
N ALA A 35 -3.82 4.61 -13.32
CA ALA A 35 -4.97 4.95 -12.49
C ALA A 35 -5.21 3.92 -11.38
N ASP A 36 -5.01 2.63 -11.68
CA ASP A 36 -5.12 1.56 -10.69
C ASP A 36 -4.00 1.67 -9.64
N LEU A 37 -2.75 1.90 -10.08
CA LEU A 37 -1.63 2.12 -9.17
C LEU A 37 -1.85 3.33 -8.26
N THR A 38 -2.39 4.42 -8.83
CA THR A 38 -2.72 5.64 -8.06
C THR A 38 -3.80 5.37 -7.03
N THR A 39 -4.81 4.56 -7.38
CA THR A 39 -5.88 4.14 -6.47
C THR A 39 -5.33 3.30 -5.33
N MET A 40 -4.49 2.31 -5.63
CA MET A 40 -3.82 1.49 -4.61
C MET A 40 -2.93 2.35 -3.69
N LEU A 41 -2.19 3.31 -4.25
CA LEU A 41 -1.36 4.23 -3.47
C LEU A 41 -2.20 5.12 -2.52
N ALA A 42 -3.38 5.57 -2.95
CA ALA A 42 -4.28 6.33 -2.09
C ALA A 42 -4.78 5.50 -0.90
N LEU A 43 -5.14 4.24 -1.14
CA LEU A 43 -5.53 3.29 -0.10
C LEU A 43 -4.36 3.02 0.87
N ALA A 44 -3.15 2.78 0.34
CA ALA A 44 -1.95 2.57 1.13
C ALA A 44 -1.64 3.77 2.05
N ARG A 45 -1.76 5.00 1.53
CA ARG A 45 -1.58 6.23 2.34
C ARG A 45 -2.55 6.29 3.51
N ALA A 46 -3.82 5.98 3.28
CA ALA A 46 -4.83 5.98 4.34
C ALA A 46 -4.56 4.88 5.38
N GLY A 47 -4.24 3.67 4.93
CA GLY A 47 -3.90 2.54 5.81
C GLY A 47 -2.66 2.82 6.66
N VAL A 48 -1.57 3.31 6.05
CA VAL A 48 -0.35 3.67 6.80
C VAL A 48 -0.62 4.75 7.84
N ALA A 49 -1.42 5.77 7.52
CA ALA A 49 -1.75 6.81 8.50
C ALA A 49 -2.45 6.22 9.75
N GLN A 50 -3.34 5.25 9.56
CA GLN A 50 -4.00 4.53 10.65
C GLN A 50 -2.99 3.68 11.45
N LEU A 51 -2.12 2.93 10.75
CA LEU A 51 -1.08 2.10 11.40
C LEU A 51 -0.12 2.95 12.24
N VAL A 52 0.32 4.10 11.71
CA VAL A 52 1.21 5.03 12.43
C VAL A 52 0.54 5.57 13.68
N ALA A 53 -0.76 5.89 13.62
CA ALA A 53 -1.52 6.33 14.80
C ALA A 53 -1.58 5.23 15.88
N LEU A 54 -1.86 3.99 15.49
CA LEU A 54 -1.90 2.83 16.41
C LEU A 54 -0.52 2.53 17.01
N GLN A 55 0.54 2.59 16.21
CA GLN A 55 1.92 2.40 16.68
C GLN A 55 2.28 3.44 17.75
N LYS A 56 1.99 4.72 17.49
CA LYS A 56 2.22 5.80 18.47
C LYS A 56 1.41 5.63 19.75
N ALA A 57 0.16 5.17 19.65
CA ALA A 57 -0.67 4.91 20.82
C ALA A 57 -0.16 3.74 21.66
N THR A 58 0.48 2.74 21.05
CA THR A 58 0.97 1.53 21.74
C THR A 58 2.26 1.77 22.51
N ILE A 59 3.11 2.71 22.05
CA ILE A 59 4.40 3.04 22.68
C ILE A 59 4.31 4.18 23.71
N ALA A 60 3.12 4.76 23.90
CA ALA A 60 2.86 5.87 24.81
C ALA A 60 2.65 5.43 26.27
#